data_AF-A0A971VR78-F1
#
_entry.id   AF-A0A971VR78-F1
#
_cell.length_a   1.000
_cell.length_b   1.000
_cell.length_c   1.000
_cell.angle_alpha   90.00
_cell.angle_beta   90.00
_cell.angle_gamma   90.00
#
_symmetry.space_group_name_H-M   'P 1'
#
loop_
_entity.id
_entity.type
_entity.pdbx_description
1 polymer ?
#
loop_
_entity_poly.entity_id
_entity_poly.type
_entity_poly.pdbx_seq_one_letter_code
_entity_poly.pdbx_strand_id
1 'polypeptide(L)'
;MNPFEQKPMNLTDGIMDWCTVYPKPYCKNTVAPYTKVRIILMNGIEVEAIIFKHQFSRNCNNNDIRRELALTRRIEQQQQKHINWLKPIDETPLETTIGYEHVAVDLTAWLAQNEPDPYVKQALDFALLEDFDHLYRYANLLDLDAQIPAQQLVKSYVDITPGRPTIAEHRFPYDSIKYHVDFKKADLQTMLNTLIITAGEQQTMNFYMNIGNTYYNDLGRELYLEIGMIEEQHVSHYGSLLDPNCTWLENMLLHEYTECYLYYSFYEDETDPNVKSIWEMHLQQEIAHLHKAAEMLKKYENKDWQQVIPGGDFPKLLKFHDTRDYVRMILDKQILLTANREQYAPVSDLPADHEFFFYQNKVNHNVDAVPSHKVIVQHQQKFNIDYRAESNPNPVQALTDRTMDNTTIARTK
;
A
#
# COMPACT_ATOMS: atom_id res chain seq x y z
N MET A 1 17.47 9.51 -14.12
CA MET A 1 16.80 10.07 -15.32
C MET A 1 15.99 11.26 -14.85
N ASN A 2 16.00 12.36 -15.60
CA ASN A 2 15.13 13.50 -15.35
C ASN A 2 13.95 13.49 -16.34
N PRO A 3 12.69 13.27 -15.90
CA PRO A 3 11.53 13.23 -16.78
C PRO A 3 11.19 14.62 -17.38
N PHE A 4 11.59 15.72 -16.74
CA PHE A 4 11.40 17.07 -17.27
C PHE A 4 12.28 17.38 -18.48
N GLU A 5 13.39 16.65 -18.65
CA GLU A 5 14.30 16.78 -19.80
C GLU A 5 13.91 15.86 -20.97
N GLN A 6 13.00 14.91 -20.75
CA GLN A 6 12.49 14.04 -21.80
C GLN A 6 11.55 14.82 -22.72
N LYS A 7 11.51 14.43 -24.00
CA LYS A 7 10.58 15.01 -24.96
C LYS A 7 9.20 14.37 -24.76
N PRO A 8 8.17 15.12 -24.36
CA PRO A 8 6.83 14.57 -24.19
C PRO A 8 6.20 14.26 -25.56
N MET A 9 5.36 13.23 -25.58
CA MET A 9 4.40 13.02 -26.67
C MET A 9 3.27 14.05 -26.60
N ASN A 10 2.43 14.14 -27.65
CA ASN A 10 1.19 14.90 -27.51
C ASN A 10 0.23 14.14 -26.60
N LEU A 11 -0.42 14.84 -25.68
CA LEU A 11 -1.37 14.24 -24.73
C LEU A 11 -2.44 13.38 -25.43
N THR A 12 -3.01 13.86 -26.52
CA THR A 12 -4.07 13.14 -27.24
C THR A 12 -3.60 11.85 -27.90
N ASP A 13 -2.30 11.74 -28.20
CA ASP A 13 -1.72 10.52 -28.75
C ASP A 13 -1.65 9.41 -27.68
N GLY A 14 -1.79 9.77 -26.40
CA GLY A 14 -1.87 8.83 -25.28
C GLY A 14 -3.23 8.14 -25.15
N ILE A 15 -4.26 8.56 -25.90
CA ILE A 15 -5.58 7.93 -25.85
C ILE A 15 -5.53 6.59 -26.57
N MET A 16 -5.83 5.52 -25.83
CA MET A 16 -5.81 4.15 -26.33
C MET A 16 -7.16 3.73 -26.94
N ASP A 17 -7.14 2.84 -27.94
CA ASP A 17 -8.35 2.19 -28.45
C ASP A 17 -8.78 1.00 -27.57
N TRP A 18 -9.95 0.42 -27.80
CA TRP A 18 -10.48 -0.68 -26.98
C TRP A 18 -9.59 -1.94 -27.02
N CYS A 19 -8.95 -2.21 -28.15
CA CYS A 19 -8.04 -3.34 -28.30
C CYS A 19 -6.75 -3.15 -27.49
N THR A 20 -6.29 -1.91 -27.36
CA THR A 20 -5.10 -1.55 -26.58
C THR A 20 -5.42 -1.49 -25.09
N VAL A 21 -6.55 -0.89 -24.70
CA VAL A 21 -6.96 -0.79 -23.28
C VAL A 21 -7.14 -2.16 -22.62
N TYR A 22 -7.60 -3.16 -23.38
CA TYR A 22 -7.80 -4.51 -22.85
C TYR A 22 -6.52 -5.34 -23.00
N PRO A 23 -5.75 -5.56 -21.92
CA PRO A 23 -4.46 -6.22 -22.01
C PRO A 23 -4.61 -7.72 -22.22
N LYS A 24 -3.54 -8.36 -22.67
CA LYS A 24 -3.35 -9.80 -22.46
C LYS A 24 -3.02 -10.05 -20.98
N PRO A 25 -3.82 -10.83 -20.23
CA PRO A 25 -3.54 -11.10 -18.83
C PRO A 25 -2.30 -11.98 -18.64
N TYR A 26 -1.66 -11.86 -17.48
CA TYR A 26 -0.58 -12.78 -17.08
C TYR A 26 -1.12 -14.16 -16.71
N CYS A 27 -0.26 -15.18 -16.70
CA CYS A 27 -0.61 -16.50 -16.18
C CYS A 27 -0.26 -16.59 -14.69
N LYS A 28 -1.28 -16.74 -13.82
CA LYS A 28 -1.07 -16.75 -12.36
C LYS A 28 -0.07 -17.80 -11.87
N ASN A 29 0.07 -18.92 -12.60
CA ASN A 29 0.96 -20.02 -12.24
C ASN A 29 2.44 -19.77 -12.59
N THR A 30 2.71 -18.93 -13.60
CA THR A 30 4.07 -18.75 -14.13
C THR A 30 4.64 -17.36 -13.89
N VAL A 31 3.79 -16.35 -13.74
CA VAL A 31 4.20 -14.96 -13.49
C VAL A 31 5.08 -14.86 -12.24
N ALA A 32 6.02 -13.92 -12.22
CA ALA A 32 6.80 -13.63 -11.02
C ALA A 32 5.92 -12.92 -9.98
N PRO A 33 6.03 -13.23 -8.68
CA PRO A 33 5.30 -12.51 -7.63
C PRO A 33 5.55 -11.00 -7.71
N TYR A 34 6.79 -10.57 -7.99
CA TYR A 34 7.10 -9.15 -8.12
C TYR A 34 6.48 -8.47 -9.35
N THR A 35 6.14 -9.21 -10.41
CA THR A 35 5.32 -8.63 -11.48
C THR A 35 3.90 -8.37 -10.97
N LYS A 36 3.34 -9.27 -10.17
CA LYS A 36 2.00 -9.08 -9.57
C LYS A 36 1.97 -7.91 -8.58
N VAL A 37 2.95 -7.80 -7.68
CA VAL A 37 2.97 -6.71 -6.69
C VAL A 37 3.12 -5.34 -7.36
N ARG A 38 3.92 -5.23 -8.43
CA ARG A 38 4.01 -4.00 -9.24
C ARG A 38 2.68 -3.63 -9.89
N ILE A 39 1.95 -4.61 -10.43
CA ILE A 39 0.62 -4.40 -11.02
C ILE A 39 -0.38 -3.92 -9.97
N ILE A 40 -0.39 -4.53 -8.78
CA ILE A 40 -1.28 -4.13 -7.68
C ILE A 40 -0.95 -2.71 -7.22
N LEU A 41 0.33 -2.40 -7.00
CA LEU A 41 0.78 -1.07 -6.60
C LEU A 41 0.42 -0.02 -7.65
N MET A 42 0.77 -0.23 -8.93
CA MET A 42 0.46 0.73 -9.99
C MET A 42 -1.04 0.96 -10.17
N ASN A 43 -1.88 -0.07 -9.96
CA ASN A 43 -3.32 0.14 -9.90
C ASN A 43 -3.72 1.12 -8.78
N GLY A 44 -3.08 1.04 -7.61
CA GLY A 44 -3.35 1.97 -6.50
C GLY A 44 -2.89 3.39 -6.78
N ILE A 45 -1.71 3.56 -7.38
CA ILE A 45 -1.18 4.86 -7.80
C ILE A 45 -2.13 5.55 -8.77
N GLU A 46 -2.57 4.83 -9.81
CA GLU A 46 -3.50 5.37 -10.81
C GLU A 46 -4.88 5.68 -10.20
N VAL A 47 -5.38 4.85 -9.31
CA VAL A 47 -6.65 5.10 -8.61
C VAL A 47 -6.57 6.36 -7.76
N GLU A 48 -5.49 6.54 -7.02
CA GLU A 48 -5.24 7.76 -6.24
C GLU A 48 -5.23 8.99 -7.17
N ALA A 49 -4.42 8.98 -8.23
CA ALA A 49 -4.24 10.14 -9.11
C ALA A 49 -5.57 10.55 -9.78
N ILE A 50 -6.37 9.57 -10.18
CA ILE A 50 -7.72 9.77 -10.72
C ILE A 50 -8.65 10.40 -9.68
N ILE A 51 -8.66 9.91 -8.44
CA ILE A 51 -9.49 10.43 -7.34
C ILE A 51 -9.04 11.86 -7.00
N PHE A 52 -7.74 12.10 -6.87
CA PHE A 52 -7.16 13.42 -6.65
C PHE A 52 -7.62 14.41 -7.73
N LYS A 53 -7.50 14.06 -9.02
CA LYS A 53 -7.94 14.91 -10.14
C LYS A 53 -9.45 15.16 -10.12
N HIS A 54 -10.25 14.22 -9.62
CA HIS A 54 -11.67 14.45 -9.37
C HIS A 54 -11.91 15.45 -8.23
N GLN A 55 -11.20 15.33 -7.10
CA GLN A 55 -11.34 16.27 -5.98
C GLN A 55 -10.85 17.67 -6.37
N PHE A 56 -9.74 17.76 -7.08
CA PHE A 56 -9.25 19.03 -7.61
C PHE A 56 -10.30 19.67 -8.53
N SER A 57 -10.88 18.92 -9.47
CA SER A 57 -11.91 19.44 -10.38
C SER A 57 -13.18 19.93 -9.65
N ARG A 58 -13.55 19.30 -8.53
CA ARG A 58 -14.70 19.70 -7.68
C ARG A 58 -14.43 20.95 -6.85
N ASN A 59 -13.16 21.22 -6.54
CA ASN A 59 -12.71 22.36 -5.74
C ASN A 59 -12.04 23.47 -6.58
N CYS A 60 -12.20 23.44 -7.91
CA CYS A 60 -11.64 24.41 -8.84
C CYS A 60 -12.76 25.16 -9.59
N ASN A 61 -12.72 26.49 -9.60
CA ASN A 61 -13.68 27.32 -10.35
C ASN A 61 -13.18 27.72 -11.76
N ASN A 62 -11.96 27.33 -12.15
CA ASN A 62 -11.38 27.62 -13.45
C ASN A 62 -11.66 26.48 -14.44
N ASN A 63 -12.51 26.72 -15.43
CA ASN A 63 -12.87 25.70 -16.42
C ASN A 63 -11.74 25.32 -17.37
N ASP A 64 -10.71 26.15 -17.56
CA ASP A 64 -9.57 25.77 -18.38
C ASP A 64 -8.75 24.69 -17.67
N ILE A 65 -8.47 24.87 -16.37
CA ILE A 65 -7.85 23.83 -15.53
C ILE A 65 -8.71 22.56 -15.55
N ARG A 66 -10.03 22.67 -15.34
CA ARG A 66 -10.92 21.51 -15.31
C ARG A 66 -10.97 20.73 -16.62
N ARG A 67 -10.79 21.38 -17.77
CA ARG A 67 -10.71 20.71 -19.08
C ARG A 67 -9.40 19.93 -19.21
N GLU A 68 -8.28 20.50 -18.80
CA GLU A 68 -6.98 19.81 -18.81
C GLU A 68 -7.01 18.59 -17.87
N LEU A 69 -7.52 18.76 -16.65
CA LEU A 69 -7.76 17.66 -15.70
C LEU A 69 -8.70 16.60 -16.26
N ALA A 70 -9.63 16.95 -17.15
CA ALA A 70 -10.54 15.97 -17.74
C ALA A 70 -9.88 15.16 -18.86
N LEU A 71 -8.92 15.75 -19.57
CA LEU A 71 -8.14 15.08 -20.60
C LEU A 71 -7.16 14.08 -19.98
N THR A 72 -6.29 14.52 -19.06
CA THR A 72 -5.29 13.63 -18.42
C THR A 72 -5.97 12.49 -17.66
N ARG A 73 -6.99 12.80 -16.84
CA ARG A 73 -7.77 11.80 -16.12
C ARG A 73 -8.44 10.77 -17.02
N ARG A 74 -8.74 11.10 -18.29
CA ARG A 74 -9.29 10.11 -19.22
C ARG A 74 -8.24 9.08 -19.65
N ILE A 75 -7.00 9.53 -19.81
CA ILE A 75 -5.85 8.69 -20.17
C ILE A 75 -5.47 7.80 -18.99
N GLU A 76 -5.39 8.36 -17.77
CA GLU A 76 -5.15 7.57 -16.55
C GLU A 76 -6.24 6.55 -16.28
N GLN A 77 -7.51 6.91 -16.51
CA GLN A 77 -8.59 5.93 -16.45
C GLN A 77 -8.40 4.77 -17.44
N GLN A 78 -7.70 4.96 -18.56
CA GLN A 78 -7.30 3.90 -19.47
C GLN A 78 -6.08 3.14 -18.95
N GLN A 79 -5.06 3.81 -18.40
CA GLN A 79 -3.88 3.22 -17.78
C GLN A 79 -4.27 2.30 -16.62
N GLN A 80 -5.05 2.82 -15.66
CA GLN A 80 -5.62 2.06 -14.55
C GLN A 80 -6.31 0.76 -15.01
N LYS A 81 -7.14 0.82 -16.05
CA LYS A 81 -7.81 -0.38 -16.60
C LYS A 81 -6.83 -1.32 -17.25
N HIS A 82 -5.92 -0.78 -18.06
CA HIS A 82 -4.92 -1.56 -18.77
C HIS A 82 -4.00 -2.31 -17.80
N ILE A 83 -3.65 -1.69 -16.65
CA ILE A 83 -2.88 -2.33 -15.59
C ILE A 83 -3.72 -3.32 -14.79
N ASN A 84 -4.85 -2.89 -14.22
CA ASN A 84 -5.62 -3.73 -13.31
C ASN A 84 -6.24 -4.96 -14.01
N TRP A 85 -6.48 -4.89 -15.32
CA TRP A 85 -6.98 -6.02 -16.12
C TRP A 85 -5.87 -6.97 -16.60
N LEU A 86 -4.60 -6.73 -16.24
CA LEU A 86 -3.55 -7.75 -16.38
C LEU A 86 -3.81 -8.95 -15.47
N LYS A 87 -4.53 -8.74 -14.36
CA LYS A 87 -4.99 -9.80 -13.47
C LYS A 87 -5.89 -10.78 -14.25
N PRO A 88 -5.60 -12.09 -14.24
CA PRO A 88 -6.41 -13.07 -14.95
C PRO A 88 -7.73 -13.38 -14.22
N ILE A 89 -8.68 -13.91 -14.99
CA ILE A 89 -10.05 -14.25 -14.53
C ILE A 89 -10.05 -15.42 -13.54
N ASP A 90 -9.09 -16.34 -13.67
CA ASP A 90 -8.97 -17.55 -12.83
C ASP A 90 -8.24 -17.31 -11.50
N GLU A 91 -7.87 -16.06 -11.20
CA GLU A 91 -7.33 -15.68 -9.90
C GLU A 91 -8.46 -15.20 -8.97
N THR A 92 -8.64 -15.92 -7.87
CA THR A 92 -9.71 -15.68 -6.90
C THR A 92 -9.49 -14.40 -6.07
N PRO A 93 -10.53 -13.84 -5.45
CA PRO A 93 -10.39 -12.68 -4.56
C PRO A 93 -9.39 -12.91 -3.42
N LEU A 94 -9.36 -14.10 -2.81
CA LEU A 94 -8.42 -14.40 -1.73
C LEU A 94 -6.98 -14.59 -2.24
N GLU A 95 -6.76 -15.23 -3.40
CA GLU A 95 -5.42 -15.25 -4.03
C GLU A 95 -4.92 -13.84 -4.36
N THR A 96 -5.83 -12.94 -4.72
CA THR A 96 -5.50 -11.52 -4.98
C THR A 96 -5.15 -10.79 -3.68
N THR A 97 -5.87 -11.08 -2.60
CA THR A 97 -5.63 -10.54 -1.24
C THR A 97 -4.23 -10.91 -0.76
N ILE A 98 -3.79 -12.16 -0.94
CA ILE A 98 -2.39 -12.54 -0.66
C ILE A 98 -1.39 -11.66 -1.46
N GLY A 99 -1.75 -11.25 -2.67
CA GLY A 99 -0.95 -10.31 -3.46
C GLY A 99 -0.92 -8.90 -2.89
N TYR A 100 -2.06 -8.39 -2.39
CA TYR A 100 -2.15 -7.08 -1.71
C TYR A 100 -1.28 -7.06 -0.46
N GLU A 101 -1.40 -8.06 0.40
CA GLU A 101 -0.61 -8.15 1.62
C GLU A 101 0.89 -8.33 1.34
N HIS A 102 1.25 -9.05 0.28
CA HIS A 102 2.65 -9.12 -0.16
C HIS A 102 3.18 -7.76 -0.64
N VAL A 103 2.35 -6.95 -1.31
CA VAL A 103 2.73 -5.58 -1.68
C VAL A 103 2.97 -4.77 -0.41
N ALA A 104 2.02 -4.76 0.52
CA ALA A 104 2.11 -3.96 1.74
C ALA A 104 3.39 -4.26 2.53
N VAL A 105 3.73 -5.54 2.74
CA VAL A 105 4.94 -5.93 3.46
C VAL A 105 6.23 -5.49 2.74
N ASP A 106 6.43 -5.90 1.49
CA ASP A 106 7.70 -5.65 0.81
C ASP A 106 7.86 -4.18 0.37
N LEU A 107 6.76 -3.51 0.02
CA LEU A 107 6.76 -2.08 -0.27
C LEU A 107 7.16 -1.30 0.97
N THR A 108 6.44 -1.48 2.08
CA THR A 108 6.69 -0.73 3.32
C THR A 108 8.10 -0.99 3.83
N ALA A 109 8.58 -2.23 3.79
CA ALA A 109 9.96 -2.57 4.16
C ALA A 109 10.99 -1.91 3.25
N TRP A 110 10.76 -1.86 1.93
CA TRP A 110 11.66 -1.18 1.00
C TRP A 110 11.68 0.33 1.23
N LEU A 111 10.51 0.95 1.37
CA LEU A 111 10.40 2.39 1.63
C LEU A 111 11.14 2.75 2.93
N ALA A 112 10.91 2.00 4.01
CA ALA A 112 11.56 2.25 5.30
C ALA A 112 13.09 2.10 5.26
N GLN A 113 13.62 1.17 4.46
CA GLN A 113 15.08 1.01 4.25
C GLN A 113 15.71 2.17 3.47
N ASN A 114 14.89 2.91 2.72
CA ASN A 114 15.33 4.01 1.86
C ASN A 114 14.73 5.36 2.29
N GLU A 115 14.19 5.46 3.50
CA GLU A 115 13.57 6.67 4.02
C GLU A 115 14.60 7.53 4.78
N PRO A 116 14.94 8.73 4.30
CA PRO A 116 15.88 9.61 4.98
C PRO A 116 15.28 10.34 6.19
N ASP A 117 13.96 10.54 6.27
CA ASP A 117 13.31 11.16 7.42
C ASP A 117 13.04 10.13 8.53
N PRO A 118 13.66 10.25 9.72
CA PRO A 118 13.51 9.26 10.79
C PRO A 118 12.07 9.11 11.30
N TYR A 119 11.25 10.17 11.21
CA TYR A 119 9.86 10.14 11.66
C TYR A 119 8.98 9.38 10.66
N VAL A 120 9.12 9.66 9.37
CA VAL A 120 8.42 8.91 8.31
C VAL A 120 8.87 7.45 8.31
N LYS A 121 10.17 7.21 8.53
CA LYS A 121 10.70 5.86 8.67
C LYS A 121 10.04 5.11 9.84
N GLN A 122 9.88 5.76 10.98
CA GLN A 122 9.23 5.17 12.15
C GLN A 122 7.74 4.87 11.89
N ALA A 123 7.05 5.71 11.10
CA ALA A 123 5.67 5.43 10.68
C ALA A 123 5.57 4.16 9.81
N LEU A 124 6.47 4.03 8.83
CA LEU A 124 6.57 2.83 7.98
C LEU A 124 6.90 1.57 8.80
N ASP A 125 7.92 1.64 9.67
CA ASP A 125 8.32 0.51 10.53
C ASP A 125 7.18 0.05 11.45
N PHE A 126 6.37 1.00 11.93
CA PHE A 126 5.30 0.73 12.88
C PHE A 126 4.14 -0.06 12.26
N ALA A 127 3.67 0.34 11.07
CA ALA A 127 2.53 -0.29 10.40
C ALA A 127 2.93 -1.55 9.60
N LEU A 128 4.20 -1.67 9.17
CA LEU A 128 4.74 -2.87 8.53
C LEU A 128 4.39 -4.18 9.28
N LEU A 129 4.38 -4.13 10.61
CA LEU A 129 4.11 -5.32 11.42
C LEU A 129 2.63 -5.73 11.44
N GLU A 130 1.72 -4.80 11.13
CA GLU A 130 0.28 -4.99 11.02
C GLU A 130 -0.01 -5.71 9.69
N ASP A 131 0.43 -5.15 8.56
CA ASP A 131 0.33 -5.77 7.22
C ASP A 131 0.96 -7.18 7.19
N PHE A 132 2.08 -7.36 7.89
CA PHE A 132 2.75 -8.65 8.00
C PHE A 132 1.89 -9.70 8.71
N ASP A 133 1.12 -9.32 9.72
CA ASP A 133 0.17 -10.22 10.39
C ASP A 133 -1.04 -10.50 9.48
N HIS A 134 -1.53 -9.50 8.73
CA HIS A 134 -2.66 -9.67 7.80
C HIS A 134 -2.36 -10.71 6.72
N LEU A 135 -1.14 -10.70 6.15
CA LEU A 135 -0.67 -11.75 5.25
C LEU A 135 -0.81 -13.14 5.89
N TYR A 136 -0.42 -13.27 7.17
CA TYR A 136 -0.55 -14.52 7.93
C TYR A 136 -2.03 -14.91 8.16
N ARG A 137 -2.90 -13.96 8.50
CA ARG A 137 -4.34 -14.23 8.72
C ARG A 137 -5.02 -14.69 7.43
N TYR A 138 -4.80 -13.99 6.32
CA TYR A 138 -5.39 -14.37 5.03
C TYR A 138 -4.80 -15.66 4.46
N ALA A 139 -3.51 -15.95 4.70
CA ALA A 139 -2.92 -17.22 4.32
C ALA A 139 -3.56 -18.40 5.05
N ASN A 140 -3.88 -18.25 6.35
CA ASN A 140 -4.62 -19.25 7.11
C ASN A 140 -6.06 -19.42 6.60
N LEU A 141 -6.74 -18.32 6.25
CA LEU A 141 -8.06 -18.40 5.61
C LEU A 141 -7.98 -19.16 4.27
N LEU A 142 -6.94 -18.90 3.47
CA LEU A 142 -6.78 -19.53 2.14
C LEU A 142 -6.53 -21.03 2.25
N ASP A 143 -5.70 -21.45 3.20
CA ASP A 143 -5.47 -22.87 3.46
C ASP A 143 -6.73 -23.54 4.03
N LEU A 144 -7.45 -22.86 4.92
CA LEU A 144 -8.70 -23.34 5.51
C LEU A 144 -9.79 -23.59 4.46
N ASP A 145 -9.97 -22.63 3.55
CA ASP A 145 -11.04 -22.59 2.55
C ASP A 145 -10.72 -23.46 1.33
N ALA A 146 -9.51 -23.37 0.81
CA ALA A 146 -9.13 -23.94 -0.48
C ALA A 146 -7.95 -24.91 -0.43
N GLN A 147 -7.27 -25.05 0.72
CA GLN A 147 -6.02 -25.81 0.87
C GLN A 147 -4.97 -25.40 -0.18
N ILE A 148 -4.94 -24.10 -0.49
CA ILE A 148 -3.94 -23.51 -1.38
C ILE A 148 -2.83 -22.96 -0.48
N PRO A 149 -1.59 -23.51 -0.54
CA PRO A 149 -0.50 -22.98 0.24
C PRO A 149 -0.09 -21.60 -0.27
N ALA A 150 -0.34 -20.55 0.52
CA ALA A 150 -0.03 -19.17 0.15
C ALA A 150 1.47 -18.96 -0.21
N GLN A 151 2.37 -19.76 0.36
CA GLN A 151 3.79 -19.81 -0.01
C GLN A 151 4.04 -20.00 -1.52
N GLN A 152 3.15 -20.72 -2.23
CA GLN A 152 3.27 -20.93 -3.67
C GLN A 152 2.93 -19.66 -4.46
N LEU A 153 2.03 -18.82 -3.94
CA LEU A 153 1.64 -17.55 -4.56
C LEU A 153 2.73 -16.49 -4.39
N VAL A 154 3.33 -16.41 -3.19
CA VAL A 154 4.41 -15.46 -2.89
C VAL A 154 5.81 -16.00 -3.26
N LYS A 155 5.90 -17.28 -3.68
CA LYS A 155 7.15 -18.02 -3.96
C LYS A 155 8.23 -17.87 -2.89
N SER A 156 7.83 -17.81 -1.61
CA SER A 156 8.70 -17.61 -0.45
C SER A 156 9.53 -16.31 -0.47
N TYR A 157 9.10 -15.28 -1.21
CA TYR A 157 9.78 -13.98 -1.24
C TYR A 157 9.55 -13.20 0.06
N VAL A 158 8.42 -13.46 0.72
CA VAL A 158 8.04 -12.96 2.04
C VAL A 158 7.74 -14.15 2.96
N ASP A 159 8.02 -14.00 4.26
CA ASP A 159 7.64 -14.97 5.28
C ASP A 159 6.13 -14.89 5.56
N ILE A 160 5.51 -16.00 5.97
CA ILE A 160 4.11 -16.06 6.42
C ILE A 160 4.11 -16.60 7.85
N THR A 161 4.00 -15.71 8.82
CA THR A 161 4.04 -15.99 10.26
C THR A 161 3.42 -14.81 11.03
N PRO A 162 2.98 -14.98 12.29
CA PRO A 162 2.39 -13.88 13.03
C PRO A 162 3.30 -12.64 13.10
N GLY A 163 2.69 -11.48 12.85
CA GLY A 163 3.27 -10.14 13.02
C GLY A 163 2.85 -9.50 14.34
N ARG A 164 2.52 -8.22 14.34
CA ARG A 164 1.74 -7.64 15.46
C ARG A 164 0.33 -8.23 15.34
N PRO A 165 -0.20 -8.97 16.34
CA PRO A 165 -1.49 -9.62 16.16
C PRO A 165 -2.61 -8.62 15.84
N THR A 166 -3.45 -8.88 14.83
CA THR A 166 -4.55 -8.00 14.40
C THR A 166 -5.42 -7.47 15.55
N ILE A 167 -5.69 -8.29 16.56
CA ILE A 167 -6.44 -7.91 17.76
C ILE A 167 -5.78 -6.76 18.59
N ALA A 168 -4.48 -6.53 18.43
CA ALA A 168 -3.70 -5.49 19.11
C ALA A 168 -3.65 -4.16 18.35
N GLU A 169 -3.98 -4.17 17.06
CA GLU A 169 -3.81 -3.02 16.15
C GLU A 169 -4.91 -1.96 16.33
N HIS A 170 -6.05 -2.38 16.85
CA HIS A 170 -7.25 -1.56 17.03
C HIS A 170 -7.04 -0.44 18.05
N ARG A 171 -6.58 0.71 17.54
CA ARG A 171 -6.31 1.92 18.33
C ARG A 171 -7.43 2.95 18.26
N PHE A 172 -7.44 3.88 19.22
CA PHE A 172 -8.37 5.00 19.20
C PHE A 172 -8.07 5.91 17.98
N PRO A 173 -9.07 6.44 17.25
CA PRO A 173 -8.83 7.14 15.98
C PRO A 173 -7.88 8.33 16.04
N TYR A 174 -7.76 9.03 17.18
CA TYR A 174 -6.80 10.12 17.35
C TYR A 174 -5.34 9.66 17.23
N ASP A 175 -5.05 8.41 17.59
CA ASP A 175 -3.69 7.86 17.54
C ASP A 175 -3.27 7.49 16.10
N SER A 176 -4.20 7.52 15.14
CA SER A 176 -3.86 7.33 13.72
C SER A 176 -3.19 8.57 13.13
N ILE A 177 -3.44 9.78 13.63
CA ILE A 177 -2.93 11.03 13.01
C ILE A 177 -1.46 11.29 13.42
N LYS A 178 -0.64 11.69 12.44
CA LYS A 178 0.78 12.02 12.59
C LYS A 178 1.09 13.46 12.17
N TYR A 179 2.30 13.89 12.48
CA TYR A 179 2.82 15.16 11.97
C TYR A 179 3.02 15.08 10.46
N HIS A 180 2.51 16.08 9.73
CA HIS A 180 2.77 16.19 8.31
C HIS A 180 4.25 16.53 8.04
N VAL A 181 4.72 16.12 6.87
CA VAL A 181 6.03 16.50 6.35
C VAL A 181 5.96 17.92 5.75
N ASP A 182 7.03 18.69 5.86
CA ASP A 182 7.19 19.98 5.16
C ASP A 182 7.86 19.72 3.80
N PHE A 183 7.07 19.63 2.73
CA PHE A 183 7.56 19.26 1.39
C PHE A 183 8.50 20.31 0.78
N LYS A 184 8.60 21.52 1.35
CA LYS A 184 9.60 22.52 0.93
C LYS A 184 11.00 22.23 1.46
N LYS A 185 11.11 21.37 2.48
CA LYS A 185 12.37 21.01 3.15
C LYS A 185 12.69 19.52 3.05
N ALA A 186 11.69 18.70 2.77
CA ALA A 186 11.83 17.25 2.69
C ALA A 186 12.77 16.82 1.57
N ASP A 187 13.39 15.66 1.75
CA ASP A 187 14.06 14.98 0.66
C ASP A 187 13.02 14.49 -0.36
N LEU A 188 13.37 14.49 -1.64
CA LEU A 188 12.49 14.01 -2.70
C LEU A 188 12.09 12.54 -2.48
N GLN A 189 12.97 11.72 -1.90
CA GLN A 189 12.67 10.34 -1.54
C GLN A 189 11.57 10.27 -0.48
N THR A 190 11.59 11.14 0.55
CA THR A 190 10.53 11.20 1.58
C THR A 190 9.19 11.58 0.97
N MET A 191 9.18 12.57 0.05
CA MET A 191 7.97 13.01 -0.64
C MET A 191 7.36 11.86 -1.45
N LEU A 192 8.18 11.17 -2.25
CA LEU A 192 7.78 10.00 -3.02
C LEU A 192 7.28 8.89 -2.11
N ASN A 193 8.05 8.51 -1.08
CA ASN A 193 7.68 7.43 -0.17
C ASN A 193 6.30 7.67 0.46
N THR A 194 6.03 8.91 0.90
CA THR A 194 4.76 9.31 1.51
C THR A 194 3.59 9.20 0.53
N LEU A 195 3.76 9.68 -0.71
CA LEU A 195 2.73 9.58 -1.76
C LEU A 195 2.46 8.12 -2.14
N ILE A 196 3.53 7.33 -2.33
CA ILE A 196 3.47 5.94 -2.76
C ILE A 196 2.75 5.07 -1.72
N ILE A 197 3.15 5.14 -0.45
CA ILE A 197 2.55 4.30 0.59
C ILE A 197 1.09 4.68 0.82
N THR A 198 0.75 5.98 0.82
CA THR A 198 -0.63 6.43 1.00
C THR A 198 -1.53 5.88 -0.11
N ALA A 199 -1.08 5.93 -1.37
CA ALA A 199 -1.83 5.39 -2.50
C ALA A 199 -1.96 3.86 -2.46
N GLY A 200 -0.90 3.15 -2.06
CA GLY A 200 -0.90 1.69 -1.89
C GLY A 200 -1.95 1.24 -0.87
N GLU A 201 -1.89 1.79 0.35
CA GLU A 201 -2.82 1.48 1.44
C GLU A 201 -4.26 1.85 1.11
N GLN A 202 -4.47 3.01 0.47
CA GLN A 202 -5.81 3.42 0.05
C GLN A 202 -6.41 2.43 -0.96
N GLN A 203 -5.59 1.83 -1.83
CA GLN A 203 -6.06 0.83 -2.76
C GLN A 203 -6.33 -0.53 -2.09
N THR A 204 -5.55 -0.94 -1.10
CA THR A 204 -5.85 -2.12 -0.25
C THR A 204 -7.21 -1.95 0.43
N MET A 205 -7.43 -0.82 1.11
CA MET A 205 -8.71 -0.48 1.72
C MET A 205 -9.86 -0.51 0.69
N ASN A 206 -9.69 0.14 -0.46
CA ASN A 206 -10.70 0.16 -1.52
C ASN A 206 -11.04 -1.25 -2.01
N PHE A 207 -10.05 -2.13 -2.14
CA PHE A 207 -10.27 -3.51 -2.52
C PHE A 207 -11.11 -4.22 -1.46
N TYR A 208 -10.72 -4.17 -0.18
CA TYR A 208 -11.46 -4.83 0.92
C TYR A 208 -12.89 -4.34 1.08
N MET A 209 -13.12 -3.03 0.92
CA MET A 209 -14.47 -2.45 0.94
C MET A 209 -15.40 -3.00 -0.15
N ASN A 210 -14.85 -3.42 -1.29
CA ASN A 210 -15.65 -3.90 -2.43
C ASN A 210 -15.75 -5.42 -2.51
N ILE A 211 -14.74 -6.17 -2.04
CA ILE A 211 -14.77 -7.64 -2.09
C ILE A 211 -15.21 -8.28 -0.77
N GLY A 212 -15.02 -7.61 0.36
CA GLY A 212 -15.17 -8.23 1.68
C GLY A 212 -16.61 -8.63 1.95
N ASN A 213 -17.56 -7.77 1.59
CA ASN A 213 -18.99 -8.04 1.76
C ASN A 213 -19.53 -9.15 0.84
N THR A 214 -18.82 -9.49 -0.24
CA THR A 214 -19.20 -10.51 -1.23
C THR A 214 -18.40 -11.80 -1.11
N TYR A 215 -17.51 -11.91 -0.11
CA TYR A 215 -16.81 -13.15 0.16
C TYR A 215 -17.80 -14.29 0.46
N TYR A 216 -17.48 -15.51 0.03
CA TYR A 216 -18.48 -16.57 -0.11
C TYR A 216 -18.96 -17.19 1.22
N ASN A 217 -18.23 -16.97 2.33
CA ASN A 217 -18.57 -17.48 3.66
C ASN A 217 -18.45 -16.36 4.71
N ASP A 218 -19.13 -16.52 5.85
CA ASP A 218 -19.19 -15.48 6.90
C ASP A 218 -17.84 -15.27 7.60
N LEU A 219 -17.03 -16.32 7.79
CA LEU A 219 -15.72 -16.18 8.44
C LEU A 219 -14.80 -15.23 7.68
N GLY A 220 -14.71 -15.39 6.35
CA GLY A 220 -13.92 -14.50 5.51
C GLY A 220 -14.55 -13.11 5.40
N ARG A 221 -15.89 -12.99 5.31
CA ARG A 221 -16.57 -11.67 5.33
C ARG A 221 -16.25 -10.90 6.61
N GLU A 222 -16.24 -11.58 7.75
CA GLU A 222 -15.88 -11.01 9.04
C GLU A 222 -14.38 -10.62 9.09
N LEU A 223 -13.48 -11.43 8.52
CA LEU A 223 -12.05 -11.10 8.46
C LEU A 223 -11.80 -9.83 7.62
N TYR A 224 -12.37 -9.73 6.42
CA TYR A 224 -12.26 -8.50 5.61
C TYR A 224 -12.90 -7.28 6.27
N LEU A 225 -13.95 -7.48 7.08
CA LEU A 225 -14.57 -6.39 7.81
C LEU A 225 -13.67 -5.87 8.94
N GLU A 226 -13.00 -6.76 9.67
CA GLU A 226 -12.04 -6.36 10.71
C GLU A 226 -10.80 -5.69 10.11
N ILE A 227 -10.10 -6.38 9.20
CA ILE A 227 -8.86 -5.86 8.62
C ILE A 227 -9.15 -4.59 7.80
N GLY A 228 -10.27 -4.53 7.07
CA GLY A 228 -10.69 -3.31 6.37
C GLY A 228 -10.89 -2.08 7.26
N MET A 229 -11.16 -2.25 8.56
CA MET A 229 -11.15 -1.13 9.51
C MET A 229 -9.74 -0.70 9.87
N ILE A 230 -8.78 -1.62 9.93
CA ILE A 230 -7.37 -1.30 10.16
C ILE A 230 -6.76 -0.62 8.93
N GLU A 231 -7.14 -1.04 7.71
CA GLU A 231 -6.70 -0.36 6.49
C GLU A 231 -7.12 1.12 6.48
N GLU A 232 -8.30 1.45 7.01
CA GLU A 232 -8.68 2.86 7.22
C GLU A 232 -7.72 3.56 8.18
N GLN A 233 -7.29 2.89 9.25
CA GLN A 233 -6.30 3.42 10.18
C GLN A 233 -4.94 3.63 9.49
N HIS A 234 -4.51 2.74 8.60
CA HIS A 234 -3.29 2.90 7.80
C HIS A 234 -3.39 4.08 6.84
N VAL A 235 -4.51 4.22 6.13
CA VAL A 235 -4.78 5.36 5.23
C VAL A 235 -4.76 6.68 6.00
N SER A 236 -5.40 6.74 7.16
CA SER A 236 -5.37 7.92 8.04
C SER A 236 -3.95 8.20 8.57
N HIS A 237 -3.18 7.15 8.88
CA HIS A 237 -1.81 7.23 9.34
C HIS A 237 -0.89 7.83 8.28
N TYR A 238 -0.75 7.17 7.14
CA TYR A 238 0.15 7.63 6.09
C TYR A 238 -0.35 8.90 5.40
N GLY A 239 -1.65 9.04 5.19
CA GLY A 239 -2.23 10.24 4.60
C GLY A 239 -1.99 11.51 5.41
N SER A 240 -1.86 11.39 6.74
CA SER A 240 -1.53 12.53 7.61
C SER A 240 -0.08 13.03 7.48
N LEU A 241 0.81 12.24 6.86
CA LEU A 241 2.18 12.65 6.57
C LEU A 241 2.26 13.59 5.36
N LEU A 242 1.25 13.60 4.47
CA LEU A 242 1.22 14.49 3.30
C LEU A 242 1.16 15.96 3.73
N ASP A 243 1.85 16.85 3.01
CA ASP A 243 1.92 18.28 3.36
C ASP A 243 0.59 19.00 3.02
N PRO A 244 -0.18 19.47 4.02
CA PRO A 244 -1.44 20.17 3.80
C PRO A 244 -1.24 21.59 3.22
N ASN A 245 -0.01 22.08 3.11
CA ASN A 245 0.31 23.41 2.58
C ASN A 245 0.55 23.43 1.07
N CYS A 246 0.67 22.27 0.42
CA CYS A 246 0.81 22.18 -1.03
C CYS A 246 -0.46 22.65 -1.75
N THR A 247 -0.31 23.47 -2.78
CA THR A 247 -1.44 23.85 -3.64
C THR A 247 -1.94 22.65 -4.45
N TRP A 248 -3.12 22.78 -5.05
CA TRP A 248 -3.64 21.73 -5.93
C TRP A 248 -2.76 21.48 -7.16
N LEU A 249 -2.10 22.50 -7.71
CA LEU A 249 -1.20 22.31 -8.86
C LEU A 249 0.18 21.78 -8.44
N GLU A 250 0.67 22.13 -7.26
CA GLU A 250 1.86 21.49 -6.68
C GLU A 250 1.60 20.01 -6.43
N ASN A 251 0.47 19.66 -5.80
CA ASN A 251 0.07 18.28 -5.63
C ASN A 251 -0.10 17.57 -6.97
N MET A 252 -0.77 18.17 -7.96
CA MET A 252 -0.89 17.57 -9.29
C MET A 252 0.48 17.22 -9.88
N LEU A 253 1.44 18.14 -9.84
CA LEU A 253 2.80 17.91 -10.31
C LEU A 253 3.50 16.74 -9.59
N LEU A 254 3.29 16.62 -8.26
CA LEU A 254 3.85 15.54 -7.46
C LEU A 254 3.28 14.17 -7.82
N HIS A 255 1.98 14.08 -8.12
CA HIS A 255 1.35 12.85 -8.59
C HIS A 255 1.95 12.40 -9.93
N GLU A 256 1.96 13.27 -10.95
CA GLU A 256 2.52 12.89 -12.27
C GLU A 256 4.02 12.51 -12.15
N TYR A 257 4.76 13.15 -11.24
CA TYR A 257 6.17 12.83 -11.01
C TYR A 257 6.35 11.47 -10.35
N THR A 258 5.49 11.14 -9.39
CA THR A 258 5.47 9.83 -8.72
C THR A 258 5.13 8.73 -9.70
N GLU A 259 4.17 8.95 -10.59
CA GLU A 259 3.79 8.03 -11.67
C GLU A 259 4.97 7.80 -12.62
N CYS A 260 5.61 8.88 -13.11
CA CYS A 260 6.83 8.77 -13.92
C CYS A 260 7.94 7.97 -13.21
N TYR A 261 8.17 8.24 -11.92
CA TYR A 261 9.19 7.57 -11.12
C TYR A 261 8.92 6.06 -11.00
N LEU A 262 7.68 5.67 -10.74
CA LEU A 262 7.32 4.26 -10.56
C LEU A 262 7.29 3.50 -11.89
N TYR A 263 6.71 4.06 -12.94
CA TYR A 263 6.73 3.42 -14.26
C TYR A 263 8.16 3.18 -14.75
N TYR A 264 9.06 4.15 -14.55
CA TYR A 264 10.46 3.96 -14.89
C TYR A 264 11.15 2.93 -13.98
N SER A 265 10.93 3.00 -12.66
CA SER A 265 11.48 2.02 -11.71
C SER A 265 11.08 0.59 -12.08
N PHE A 266 9.82 0.39 -12.47
CA PHE A 266 9.28 -0.92 -12.83
C PHE A 266 9.66 -1.36 -14.23
N TYR A 267 9.78 -0.44 -15.19
CA TYR A 267 10.35 -0.75 -16.50
C TYR A 267 11.77 -1.31 -16.37
N GLU A 268 12.64 -0.68 -15.57
CA GLU A 268 14.03 -1.08 -15.41
C GLU A 268 14.18 -2.49 -14.81
N ASP A 269 13.26 -2.90 -13.93
CA ASP A 269 13.36 -4.16 -13.17
C ASP A 269 12.38 -5.27 -13.63
N GLU A 270 11.40 -4.97 -14.49
CA GLU A 270 10.42 -5.96 -14.95
C GLU A 270 11.05 -7.02 -15.86
N THR A 271 10.65 -8.27 -15.62
CA THR A 271 11.16 -9.47 -16.29
C THR A 271 10.17 -10.07 -17.27
N ASP A 272 8.86 -9.85 -17.07
CA ASP A 272 7.83 -10.27 -18.02
C ASP A 272 7.82 -9.32 -19.23
N PRO A 273 8.12 -9.78 -20.46
CA PRO A 273 8.25 -8.89 -21.61
C PRO A 273 6.95 -8.18 -22.00
N ASN A 274 5.79 -8.82 -21.76
CA ASN A 274 4.49 -8.24 -22.05
C ASN A 274 4.20 -7.10 -21.07
N VAL A 275 4.37 -7.34 -19.77
CA VAL A 275 4.16 -6.32 -18.74
C VAL A 275 5.19 -5.19 -18.84
N LYS A 276 6.46 -5.50 -19.12
CA LYS A 276 7.50 -4.48 -19.31
C LYS A 276 7.16 -3.47 -20.41
N SER A 277 6.58 -3.94 -21.53
CA SER A 277 6.15 -3.05 -22.63
C SER A 277 5.00 -2.11 -22.22
N ILE A 278 4.17 -2.52 -21.26
CA ILE A 278 3.10 -1.70 -20.71
C ILE A 278 3.68 -0.60 -19.82
N TRP A 279 4.68 -0.92 -18.99
CA TRP A 279 5.41 0.09 -18.20
C TRP A 279 6.07 1.14 -19.09
N GLU A 280 6.68 0.74 -20.19
CA GLU A 280 7.28 1.67 -21.16
C GLU A 280 6.23 2.60 -21.79
N MET A 281 5.10 2.03 -22.24
CA MET A 281 4.01 2.78 -22.83
C MET A 281 3.46 3.84 -21.87
N HIS A 282 3.18 3.44 -20.63
CA HIS A 282 2.59 4.33 -19.64
C HIS A 282 3.59 5.37 -19.12
N LEU A 283 4.89 5.04 -19.05
CA LEU A 283 5.92 6.05 -18.80
C LEU A 283 5.88 7.19 -19.83
N GLN A 284 5.66 6.89 -21.12
CA GLN A 284 5.58 7.94 -22.16
C GLN A 284 4.34 8.82 -21.99
N GLN A 285 3.21 8.24 -21.57
CA GLN A 285 1.99 9.00 -21.25
C GLN A 285 2.23 9.91 -20.04
N GLU A 286 2.84 9.38 -18.98
CA GLU A 286 3.09 10.14 -17.75
C GLU A 286 4.10 11.27 -17.93
N ILE A 287 5.12 11.09 -18.77
CA ILE A 287 6.02 12.20 -19.13
C ILE A 287 5.21 13.32 -19.80
N ALA A 288 4.24 13.02 -20.66
CA ALA A 288 3.37 14.05 -21.23
C ALA A 288 2.47 14.71 -20.18
N HIS A 289 1.92 13.95 -19.23
CA HIS A 289 1.12 14.49 -18.13
C HIS A 289 1.94 15.41 -17.21
N LEU A 290 3.15 15.00 -16.84
CA LEU A 290 4.08 15.78 -16.01
C LEU A 290 4.41 17.13 -16.65
N HIS A 291 4.74 17.14 -17.95
CA HIS A 291 5.00 18.39 -18.67
C HIS A 291 3.76 19.29 -18.69
N LYS A 292 2.56 18.71 -18.78
CA LYS A 292 1.31 19.46 -18.71
C LYS A 292 1.07 20.05 -17.32
N ALA A 293 1.31 19.28 -16.25
CA ALA A 293 1.21 19.78 -14.89
C ALA A 293 2.19 20.94 -14.63
N ALA A 294 3.42 20.84 -15.12
CA ALA A 294 4.41 21.92 -15.06
C ALA A 294 3.97 23.19 -15.83
N GLU A 295 3.41 23.03 -17.03
CA GLU A 295 2.82 24.13 -17.81
C GLU A 295 1.71 24.84 -17.02
N MET A 296 0.80 24.05 -16.44
CA MET A 296 -0.34 24.56 -15.66
C MET A 296 0.12 25.28 -14.38
N LEU A 297 1.08 24.71 -13.65
CA LEU A 297 1.68 25.33 -12.48
C LEU A 297 2.30 26.69 -12.84
N LYS A 298 3.05 26.76 -13.94
CA LYS A 298 3.64 28.03 -14.40
C LYS A 298 2.59 29.04 -14.81
N LYS A 299 1.58 28.61 -15.56
CA LYS A 299 0.53 29.49 -16.09
C LYS A 299 -0.38 30.08 -15.01
N TYR A 300 -0.79 29.26 -14.04
CA TYR A 300 -1.83 29.64 -13.08
C TYR A 300 -1.28 30.04 -11.71
N GLU A 301 -0.09 29.60 -11.32
CA GLU A 301 0.55 29.97 -10.05
C GLU A 301 1.86 30.75 -10.21
N ASN A 302 2.34 30.95 -11.44
CA ASN A 302 3.62 31.61 -11.73
C ASN A 302 4.82 30.93 -11.01
N LYS A 303 4.73 29.62 -10.78
CA LYS A 303 5.80 28.80 -10.21
C LYS A 303 6.45 27.92 -11.27
N ASP A 304 7.76 27.83 -11.22
CA ASP A 304 8.51 26.86 -12.01
C ASP A 304 8.53 25.52 -11.26
N TRP A 305 8.48 24.40 -11.99
CA TRP A 305 8.40 23.06 -11.39
C TRP A 305 9.57 22.77 -10.42
N GLN A 306 10.75 23.36 -10.67
CA GLN A 306 11.94 23.23 -9.82
C GLN A 306 11.72 23.77 -8.39
N GLN A 307 10.71 24.61 -8.18
CA GLN A 307 10.35 25.11 -6.85
C GLN A 307 9.62 24.06 -6.02
N VAL A 308 9.08 23.01 -6.66
CA VAL A 308 8.36 21.90 -6.02
C VAL A 308 9.22 20.64 -6.02
N ILE A 309 9.92 20.37 -7.13
CA ILE A 309 10.77 19.20 -7.31
C ILE A 309 12.17 19.68 -7.73
N PRO A 310 13.02 20.07 -6.77
CA PRO A 310 14.37 20.54 -7.07
C PRO A 310 15.19 19.45 -7.77
N GLY A 311 15.93 19.83 -8.83
CA GLY A 311 16.76 18.92 -9.61
C GLY A 311 15.98 18.10 -10.65
N GLY A 312 14.88 17.47 -10.25
CA GLY A 312 14.00 16.69 -11.14
C GLY A 312 14.50 15.28 -11.46
N ASP A 313 15.77 14.97 -11.22
CA ASP A 313 16.29 13.60 -11.33
C ASP A 313 15.60 12.65 -10.37
N PHE A 314 15.22 11.47 -10.87
CA PHE A 314 14.74 10.41 -10.00
C PHE A 314 15.79 10.04 -8.95
N PRO A 315 15.37 9.84 -7.68
CA PRO A 315 16.25 9.30 -6.65
C PRO A 315 16.44 7.79 -6.88
N LYS A 316 16.83 7.06 -5.83
CA LYS A 316 17.04 5.61 -5.93
C LYS A 316 15.74 4.92 -6.37
N LEU A 317 15.77 4.25 -7.52
CA LEU A 317 14.59 3.60 -8.10
C LEU A 317 14.02 2.51 -7.18
N LEU A 318 12.69 2.42 -7.16
CA LEU A 318 11.97 1.41 -6.39
C LEU A 318 12.23 0.02 -6.96
N LYS A 319 12.68 -0.90 -6.11
CA LYS A 319 12.94 -2.28 -6.51
C LYS A 319 12.51 -3.25 -5.42
N PHE A 320 11.52 -4.09 -5.74
CA PHE A 320 11.16 -5.23 -4.91
C PHE A 320 12.33 -6.22 -4.83
N HIS A 321 12.69 -6.61 -3.61
CA HIS A 321 13.72 -7.57 -3.31
C HIS A 321 13.41 -8.25 -1.97
N ASP A 322 14.14 -9.30 -1.63
CA ASP A 322 13.98 -9.97 -0.33
C ASP A 322 14.19 -8.97 0.82
N THR A 323 13.14 -8.75 1.62
CA THR A 323 13.15 -7.86 2.78
C THR A 323 13.05 -8.61 4.11
N ARG A 324 13.07 -9.95 4.12
CA ARG A 324 12.73 -10.76 5.30
C ARG A 324 13.59 -10.44 6.52
N ASP A 325 14.90 -10.27 6.34
CA ASP A 325 15.81 -9.92 7.45
C ASP A 325 15.44 -8.58 8.09
N TYR A 326 14.99 -7.62 7.28
CA TYR A 326 14.55 -6.32 7.75
C TYR A 326 13.24 -6.43 8.54
N VAL A 327 12.22 -7.07 7.98
CA VAL A 327 10.91 -7.27 8.63
C VAL A 327 11.08 -7.99 9.97
N ARG A 328 11.89 -9.05 10.01
CA ARG A 328 12.17 -9.81 11.24
C ARG A 328 12.90 -8.98 12.29
N MET A 329 13.84 -8.12 11.88
CA MET A 329 14.51 -7.19 12.79
C MET A 329 13.52 -6.16 13.37
N ILE A 330 12.61 -5.61 12.55
CA ILE A 330 11.62 -4.64 13.04
C ILE A 330 10.62 -5.33 13.98
N LEU A 331 10.18 -6.55 13.66
CA LEU A 331 9.28 -7.34 14.50
C LEU A 331 9.87 -7.59 15.89
N ASP A 332 11.14 -8.02 15.97
CA ASP A 332 11.86 -8.21 17.24
C ASP A 332 11.93 -6.94 18.09
N LYS A 333 12.19 -5.79 17.43
CA LYS A 333 12.45 -4.52 18.12
C LYS A 333 11.18 -3.75 18.51
N GLN A 334 10.12 -3.84 17.72
CA GLN A 334 9.00 -2.89 17.77
C GLN A 334 7.65 -3.54 18.05
N ILE A 335 7.55 -4.86 18.23
CA ILE A 335 6.25 -5.51 18.42
C ILE A 335 5.44 -4.93 19.59
N LEU A 336 6.11 -4.52 20.68
CA LEU A 336 5.44 -4.00 21.88
C LEU A 336 4.94 -2.55 21.74
N LEU A 337 5.25 -1.86 20.64
CA LEU A 337 4.82 -0.49 20.42
C LEU A 337 3.35 -0.44 20.00
N THR A 338 2.67 0.60 20.48
CA THR A 338 1.40 1.10 19.95
C THR A 338 1.52 2.59 19.66
N ALA A 339 0.58 3.13 18.89
CA ALA A 339 0.50 4.56 18.63
C ALA A 339 0.00 5.30 19.88
N ASN A 340 0.55 6.49 20.12
CA ASN A 340 0.14 7.41 21.17
C ASN A 340 0.19 8.82 20.59
N ARG A 341 -0.97 9.30 20.12
CA ARG A 341 -1.09 10.52 19.32
C ARG A 341 -0.10 10.49 18.15
N GLU A 342 0.67 11.56 17.97
CA GLU A 342 1.66 11.67 16.90
C GLU A 342 2.94 10.85 17.17
N GLN A 343 3.02 10.11 18.27
CA GLN A 343 4.20 9.32 18.69
C GLN A 343 3.86 7.84 18.84
N TYR A 344 4.85 7.06 19.29
CA TYR A 344 4.74 5.63 19.57
C TYR A 344 5.28 5.33 20.96
N ALA A 345 4.66 4.41 21.68
CA ALA A 345 5.08 4.01 23.02
C ALA A 345 4.85 2.51 23.24
N PRO A 346 5.67 1.84 24.06
CA PRO A 346 5.35 0.51 24.53
C PRO A 346 3.99 0.49 25.25
N VAL A 347 3.18 -0.54 25.01
CA VAL A 347 1.85 -0.69 25.62
C VAL A 347 1.93 -0.71 27.16
N SER A 348 3.01 -1.25 27.71
CA SER A 348 3.30 -1.26 29.15
C SER A 348 3.39 0.14 29.77
N ASP A 349 3.80 1.12 28.96
CA ASP A 349 4.13 2.47 29.42
C ASP A 349 2.92 3.42 29.34
N LEU A 350 1.85 3.02 28.64
CA LEU A 350 0.62 3.80 28.55
C LEU A 350 -0.07 3.91 29.93
N PRO A 351 -0.71 5.03 30.28
CA PRO A 351 -1.58 5.13 31.45
C PRO A 351 -2.70 4.09 31.42
N ALA A 352 -3.14 3.59 32.59
CA ALA A 352 -4.19 2.55 32.64
C ALA A 352 -5.55 3.03 32.10
N ASP A 353 -5.78 4.34 32.09
CA ASP A 353 -6.95 5.04 31.55
C ASP A 353 -6.74 5.59 30.13
N HIS A 354 -5.65 5.19 29.45
CA HIS A 354 -5.38 5.59 28.07
C HIS A 354 -6.49 5.13 27.10
N GLU A 355 -6.82 5.95 26.10
CA GLU A 355 -7.89 5.70 25.13
C GLU A 355 -7.70 4.39 24.34
N PHE A 356 -6.46 3.96 24.15
CA PHE A 356 -6.10 2.63 23.61
C PHE A 356 -6.81 1.50 24.37
N PHE A 357 -6.73 1.45 25.70
CA PHE A 357 -7.35 0.38 26.49
C PHE A 357 -8.88 0.46 26.46
N PHE A 358 -9.43 1.67 26.41
CA PHE A 358 -10.87 1.87 26.20
C PHE A 358 -11.32 1.30 24.85
N TYR A 359 -10.62 1.64 23.77
CA TYR A 359 -10.96 1.19 22.42
C TYR A 359 -10.80 -0.32 22.29
N GLN A 360 -9.66 -0.87 22.72
CA GLN A 360 -9.40 -2.31 22.78
C GLN A 360 -10.50 -3.08 23.52
N ASN A 361 -10.96 -2.57 24.67
CA ASN A 361 -12.07 -3.21 25.38
C ASN A 361 -13.38 -3.06 24.60
N LYS A 362 -13.64 -1.93 23.96
CA LYS A 362 -14.88 -1.69 23.23
C LYS A 362 -15.05 -2.67 22.06
N VAL A 363 -14.02 -2.85 21.25
CA VAL A 363 -14.10 -3.69 20.04
C VAL A 363 -13.70 -5.14 20.31
N ASN A 364 -12.79 -5.40 21.25
CA ASN A 364 -12.17 -6.72 21.46
C ASN A 364 -12.43 -7.34 22.86
N HIS A 365 -13.44 -6.89 23.63
CA HIS A 365 -13.73 -7.48 24.95
C HIS A 365 -14.00 -8.99 24.89
N ASN A 366 -14.69 -9.46 23.86
CA ASN A 366 -14.90 -10.89 23.62
C ASN A 366 -13.87 -11.39 22.60
N VAL A 367 -12.75 -11.91 23.10
CA VAL A 367 -11.64 -12.40 22.27
C VAL A 367 -12.08 -13.48 21.28
N ASP A 368 -13.00 -14.36 21.69
CA ASP A 368 -13.51 -15.45 20.83
C ASP A 368 -14.38 -14.94 19.67
N ALA A 369 -14.80 -13.67 19.71
CA ALA A 369 -15.57 -13.04 18.63
C ALA A 369 -14.70 -12.28 17.61
N VAL A 370 -13.40 -12.11 17.87
CA VAL A 370 -12.49 -11.36 17.00
C VAL A 370 -12.20 -12.17 15.72
N PRO A 371 -12.57 -11.70 14.52
CA PRO A 371 -12.51 -12.50 13.29
C PRO A 371 -11.13 -13.08 12.94
N SER A 372 -10.09 -12.27 13.04
CA SER A 372 -8.68 -12.63 12.81
C SER A 372 -8.21 -13.75 13.73
N HIS A 373 -8.65 -13.72 14.99
CA HIS A 373 -8.41 -14.80 15.95
C HIS A 373 -9.23 -16.05 15.60
N LYS A 374 -10.52 -15.89 15.26
CA LYS A 374 -11.40 -17.00 14.87
C LYS A 374 -10.85 -17.79 13.67
N VAL A 375 -10.28 -17.12 12.68
CA VAL A 375 -9.66 -17.76 11.51
C VAL A 375 -8.55 -18.70 11.95
N ILE A 376 -7.64 -18.22 12.80
CA ILE A 376 -6.52 -19.05 13.29
C ILE A 376 -7.01 -20.19 14.18
N VAL A 377 -7.94 -19.92 15.08
CA VAL A 377 -8.53 -20.97 15.95
C VAL A 377 -9.23 -22.04 15.12
N GLN A 378 -10.00 -21.69 14.08
CA GLN A 378 -10.63 -22.68 13.21
C GLN A 378 -9.61 -23.49 12.42
N HIS A 379 -8.54 -22.85 11.95
CA HIS A 379 -7.43 -23.55 11.30
C HIS A 379 -6.76 -24.53 12.27
N GLN A 380 -6.43 -24.11 13.49
CA GLN A 380 -5.85 -24.94 14.55
C GLN A 380 -6.78 -26.09 14.95
N GLN A 381 -8.09 -25.89 15.02
CA GLN A 381 -9.06 -26.96 15.31
C GLN A 381 -9.12 -28.00 14.20
N LYS A 382 -9.01 -27.58 12.94
CA LYS A 382 -9.09 -28.46 11.76
C LYS A 382 -7.77 -29.20 11.48
N PHE A 383 -6.64 -28.53 11.67
CA PHE A 383 -5.31 -29.01 11.26
C PHE A 383 -4.32 -29.19 12.42
N ASN A 384 -4.75 -28.97 13.66
CA ASN A 384 -3.97 -29.01 14.92
C ASN A 384 -2.94 -27.88 15.11
N ILE A 385 -2.67 -27.11 14.06
CA ILE A 385 -1.71 -25.98 14.04
C ILE A 385 -2.21 -24.90 13.09
N ASP A 386 -1.64 -23.71 13.18
CA ASP A 386 -1.77 -22.66 12.17
C ASP A 386 -0.93 -22.95 10.90
N TYR A 387 -1.31 -22.33 9.78
CA TYR A 387 -0.51 -22.30 8.56
C TYR A 387 0.62 -21.26 8.70
N ARG A 388 1.85 -21.67 8.37
CA ARG A 388 3.04 -20.81 8.32
C ARG A 388 3.97 -21.23 7.18
N ALA A 389 4.70 -20.27 6.65
CA ALA A 389 5.80 -20.47 5.71
C ALA A 389 6.95 -19.54 6.11
N GLU A 390 7.86 -20.05 6.94
CA GLU A 390 8.91 -19.27 7.59
C GLU A 390 10.29 -19.66 7.07
N SER A 391 11.12 -18.67 6.75
CA SER A 391 12.55 -18.86 6.47
C SER A 391 13.34 -19.28 7.72
N ASN A 392 12.93 -18.79 8.89
CA ASN A 392 13.55 -19.01 10.20
C ASN A 392 12.48 -18.89 11.31
N PRO A 393 12.68 -19.48 12.50
CA PRO A 393 11.71 -19.38 13.61
C PRO A 393 11.32 -17.92 13.90
N ASN A 394 10.04 -17.63 14.18
CA ASN A 394 9.58 -16.28 14.51
C ASN A 394 10.50 -15.63 15.57
N PRO A 395 11.01 -14.39 15.36
CA PRO A 395 11.95 -13.76 16.29
C PRO A 395 11.33 -13.45 17.65
N VAL A 396 9.99 -13.36 17.73
CA VAL A 396 9.28 -13.10 18.99
C VAL A 396 8.82 -14.42 19.61
N GLN A 397 9.43 -14.77 20.75
CA GLN A 397 9.16 -16.02 21.47
C GLN A 397 7.66 -16.24 21.80
N ALA A 398 6.92 -15.16 22.06
CA ALA A 398 5.49 -15.23 22.37
C ALA A 398 4.61 -15.60 21.16
N LEU A 399 5.17 -15.58 19.94
CA LEU A 399 4.50 -15.88 18.67
C LEU A 399 4.92 -17.23 18.08
N THR A 400 5.79 -18.00 18.76
CA THR A 400 6.29 -19.28 18.22
C THR A 400 5.32 -20.45 18.38
N ASP A 401 4.33 -20.34 19.27
CA ASP A 401 3.34 -21.40 19.46
C ASP A 401 2.40 -21.45 18.24
N ARG A 402 2.33 -22.62 17.61
CA ARG A 402 1.49 -22.87 16.43
C ARG A 402 0.11 -23.41 16.78
N THR A 403 -0.07 -23.86 18.03
CA THR A 403 -1.30 -24.49 18.53
C THR A 403 -2.22 -23.52 19.26
N MET A 404 -1.72 -22.33 19.60
CA MET A 404 -2.47 -21.27 20.26
C MET A 404 -2.08 -19.92 19.69
N ASP A 405 -3.05 -19.19 19.16
CA ASP A 405 -2.85 -17.81 18.68
C ASP A 405 -2.70 -16.83 19.86
N ASN A 406 -1.81 -15.85 19.73
CA ASN A 406 -1.51 -14.91 20.82
C ASN A 406 -2.43 -13.70 20.76
N THR A 407 -3.21 -13.51 21.83
CA THR A 407 -4.20 -12.42 21.93
C THR A 407 -3.84 -11.36 22.97
N THR A 408 -2.60 -11.36 23.49
CA THR A 408 -2.19 -10.55 24.65
C THR A 408 -0.99 -9.64 24.40
N ILE A 409 -0.02 -10.10 23.60
CA ILE A 409 1.16 -9.32 23.23
C ILE A 409 0.74 -8.03 22.51
N ALA A 410 1.43 -6.93 22.80
CA ALA A 410 1.14 -5.61 22.23
C ALA A 410 -0.29 -5.09 22.47
N ARG A 411 -1.02 -5.69 23.42
CA ARG A 411 -2.43 -5.38 23.69
C ARG A 411 -2.72 -5.14 25.17
N THR A 412 -2.10 -5.94 26.02
CA THR A 412 -2.32 -5.92 27.48
C THR A 412 -1.07 -5.44 28.22
N LYS A 413 -1.26 -4.99 29.47
CA LYS A 413 -0.18 -4.57 30.36
C LYS A 413 0.48 -5.73 31.08
#